data_AF-A0A2V7IYD1-F1
#
_entry.id   AF-A0A2V7IYD1-F1
#
_cell.length_a   1.000
_cell.length_b   1.000
_cell.length_c   1.000
_cell.angle_alpha   90.00
_cell.angle_beta   90.00
_cell.angle_gamma   90.00
#
_symmetry.space_group_name_H-M   'P 1'
#
loop_
_entity.id
_entity.type
_entity.pdbx_description
1 polymer ?
#
loop_
_entity_poly.entity_id
_entity_poly.type
_entity_poly.pdbx_seq_one_letter_code
_entity_poly.pdbx_strand_id
1 'polypeptide(L)'
;MIRVQSVAPDSLGGELGLVPGTELVAVNGRALEDFLDWEFLTADERFLLAARLPTGEAVEYDIERPEGLPMGVTLEPPRIRRCGNHCDFCFVDGNPDGLRTPLYIRDDDYRLSFRYGNFATLTNLKPWDMARIVEYRLSPLYVSVHATDPTIRRWLLRNPEAPDIIPQLGWFAERGIAFHTQVVLVPEVNDGVELERTLAGLYGLGPAVLSVSVVPVALTEFSKRGLVRELRRTECGAALAAVDRMATRALTERGVPWCYGADDLYLQAGEPLPGPAWYGDFEQRENGVGSVRFLQTRIAAAVDSLPDLAGKRIGVVTGRAMGPLMPQVLTDVAATTGGRFELVVVENTLFGPSVTTAGLLPGAAIARALTDRRDLAFVLLPAEAVNDDLVFVDDLHAHDLAAQVPMPVHLSYDFADVLTECGVRGAECGIEGHTPHSPFRTPHHGVGKGEG
;
A
#
# COMPACT_ATOMS: atom_id res chain seq x y z
N MET A 1 -3.20 -18.74 18.05
CA MET A 1 -3.82 -19.97 17.51
C MET A 1 -4.05 -19.69 16.05
N ILE A 2 -3.39 -20.46 15.19
CA ILE A 2 -3.46 -20.32 13.75
C ILE A 2 -4.41 -21.39 13.21
N ARG A 3 -5.29 -20.99 12.30
CA ARG A 3 -6.24 -21.88 11.65
C ARG A 3 -6.15 -21.77 10.15
N VAL A 4 -6.38 -22.90 9.50
CA VAL A 4 -6.49 -22.98 8.04
C VAL A 4 -7.84 -22.40 7.61
N GLN A 5 -7.84 -21.39 6.74
CA GLN A 5 -9.04 -20.84 6.12
C GLN A 5 -9.40 -21.61 4.85
N SER A 6 -8.43 -21.87 3.99
CA SER A 6 -8.61 -22.63 2.75
C SER A 6 -7.32 -23.36 2.36
N VAL A 7 -7.49 -24.38 1.53
CA VAL A 7 -6.39 -25.20 1.01
C VAL A 7 -6.56 -25.36 -0.49
N ALA A 8 -5.50 -25.11 -1.25
CA ALA A 8 -5.49 -25.32 -2.69
C ALA A 8 -5.47 -26.83 -3.00
N PRO A 9 -6.31 -27.34 -3.93
CA PRO A 9 -6.38 -28.77 -4.23
C PRO A 9 -5.04 -29.36 -4.69
N ASP A 10 -4.34 -28.64 -5.56
CA ASP A 10 -3.05 -29.06 -6.13
C ASP A 10 -1.88 -28.50 -5.30
N SER A 11 -1.83 -28.88 -4.02
CA SER A 11 -0.81 -28.40 -3.09
C SER A 11 -0.43 -29.42 -2.02
N LEU A 12 0.69 -29.18 -1.34
CA LEU A 12 1.14 -30.00 -0.23
C LEU A 12 0.08 -30.07 0.89
N GLY A 13 -0.60 -28.95 1.19
CA GLY A 13 -1.69 -28.95 2.16
C GLY A 13 -2.84 -29.88 1.75
N GLY A 14 -3.12 -29.99 0.45
CA GLY A 14 -4.10 -30.92 -0.11
C GLY A 14 -3.68 -32.37 0.06
N GLU A 15 -2.41 -32.70 -0.24
CA GLU A 15 -1.85 -34.04 -0.06
C GLU A 15 -1.82 -34.50 1.40
N LEU A 16 -1.53 -33.56 2.32
CA LEU A 16 -1.57 -33.80 3.76
C LEU A 16 -3.00 -33.95 4.31
N GLY A 17 -4.03 -33.68 3.50
CA GLY A 17 -5.42 -33.73 3.93
C GLY A 17 -5.78 -32.62 4.92
N LEU A 18 -5.08 -31.49 4.90
CA LEU A 18 -5.44 -30.32 5.69
C LEU A 18 -6.78 -29.77 5.18
N VAL A 19 -7.65 -29.40 6.11
CA VAL A 19 -8.99 -28.88 5.81
C VAL A 19 -9.22 -27.55 6.52
N PRO A 20 -10.14 -26.71 6.03
CA PRO A 20 -10.57 -25.52 6.75
C PRO A 20 -10.92 -25.82 8.21
N GLY A 21 -10.48 -24.95 9.12
CA GLY A 21 -10.62 -25.11 10.56
C GLY A 21 -9.53 -25.96 11.23
N THR A 22 -8.60 -26.56 10.47
CA THR A 22 -7.43 -27.24 11.06
C THR A 22 -6.59 -26.23 11.84
N GLU A 23 -6.28 -26.55 13.10
CA GLU A 23 -5.41 -25.72 13.94
C GLU A 23 -3.95 -26.13 13.73
N LEU A 24 -3.11 -25.19 13.32
CA LEU A 24 -1.67 -25.39 13.17
C LEU A 24 -1.01 -25.03 14.51
N VAL A 25 -0.37 -26.01 15.16
CA VAL A 25 0.05 -25.90 16.56
C VAL A 25 1.54 -25.57 16.67
N ALA A 26 2.40 -26.32 16.00
CA ALA A 26 3.84 -26.17 16.11
C ALA A 26 4.57 -26.68 14.86
N VAL A 27 5.73 -26.12 14.58
CA VAL A 27 6.67 -26.61 13.56
C VAL A 27 8.02 -26.87 14.22
N ASN A 28 8.57 -28.07 14.04
CA ASN A 28 9.82 -28.51 14.69
C ASN A 28 9.83 -28.27 16.21
N GLY A 29 8.67 -28.50 16.86
CA GLY A 29 8.46 -28.28 18.29
C GLY A 29 8.33 -26.83 18.73
N ARG A 30 8.45 -25.84 17.82
CA ARG A 30 8.21 -24.42 18.11
C ARG A 30 6.74 -24.07 17.87
N ALA A 31 6.10 -23.45 18.85
CA ALA A 31 4.69 -23.08 18.75
C ALA A 31 4.45 -22.00 17.69
N LEU A 32 3.34 -22.14 16.96
CA LEU A 32 2.91 -21.18 15.96
C LEU A 32 1.97 -20.13 16.58
N GLU A 33 2.39 -18.87 16.66
CA GLU A 33 1.58 -17.79 17.21
C GLU A 33 0.79 -17.04 16.15
N ASP A 34 1.43 -16.75 15.01
CA ASP A 34 0.82 -16.05 13.87
C ASP A 34 1.42 -16.44 12.51
N PHE A 35 0.92 -15.82 11.44
CA PHE A 35 1.29 -16.13 10.07
C PHE A 35 2.80 -16.00 9.78
N LEU A 36 3.54 -15.16 10.50
CA LEU A 36 4.99 -15.06 10.32
C LEU A 36 5.70 -16.32 10.83
N ASP A 37 5.23 -16.91 11.93
CA ASP A 37 5.80 -18.19 12.40
C ASP A 37 5.55 -19.28 11.37
N TRP A 38 4.36 -19.31 10.79
CA TRP A 38 4.03 -20.26 9.74
C TRP A 38 4.96 -20.10 8.54
N GLU A 39 5.08 -18.89 7.99
CA GLU A 39 5.94 -18.62 6.84
C GLU A 39 7.41 -18.93 7.14
N PHE A 40 7.91 -18.49 8.30
CA PHE A 40 9.32 -18.65 8.66
C PHE A 40 9.69 -20.10 8.98
N LEU A 41 8.90 -20.77 9.83
CA LEU A 41 9.25 -22.12 10.29
C LEU A 41 8.95 -23.20 9.25
N THR A 42 8.07 -22.93 8.28
CA THR A 42 7.83 -23.81 7.13
C THR A 42 8.64 -23.41 5.89
N ALA A 43 9.63 -22.54 6.02
CA ALA A 43 10.51 -22.17 4.91
C ALA A 43 11.43 -23.34 4.51
N ASP A 44 11.83 -24.18 5.46
CA ASP A 44 12.66 -25.35 5.22
C ASP A 44 11.93 -26.43 4.41
N GLU A 45 12.67 -27.19 3.62
CA GLU A 45 12.12 -28.30 2.83
C GLU A 45 11.69 -29.47 3.71
N ARG A 46 12.28 -29.61 4.91
CA ARG A 46 11.99 -30.71 5.84
C ARG A 46 11.63 -30.19 7.22
N PHE A 47 10.45 -30.53 7.70
CA PHE A 47 9.99 -30.12 9.03
C PHE A 47 8.89 -31.03 9.58
N LEU A 48 8.76 -31.06 10.89
CA LEU A 48 7.66 -31.71 11.59
C LEU A 48 6.55 -30.69 11.85
N LEU A 49 5.34 -30.94 11.34
CA LEU A 49 4.16 -30.13 11.61
C LEU A 49 3.23 -30.84 12.60
N ALA A 50 3.05 -30.25 13.77
CA ALA A 50 1.97 -30.64 14.68
C ALA A 50 0.72 -29.83 14.37
N ALA A 51 -0.38 -30.52 14.08
CA ALA A 51 -1.68 -29.91 13.80
C ALA A 51 -2.80 -30.61 14.59
N ARG A 52 -3.94 -29.94 14.72
CA ARG A 52 -5.17 -30.51 15.28
C ARG A 52 -6.29 -30.34 14.27
N LEU A 53 -6.83 -31.46 13.80
CA LEU A 53 -7.94 -31.46 12.86
C LEU A 53 -9.21 -30.88 13.50
N PRO A 54 -10.22 -30.44 12.71
CA PRO A 54 -11.49 -29.96 13.24
C PRO A 54 -12.23 -30.99 14.13
N THR A 55 -11.93 -32.28 13.96
CA THR A 55 -12.44 -33.37 14.80
C THR A 55 -11.87 -33.36 16.23
N GLY A 56 -10.82 -32.57 16.48
CA GLY A 56 -10.06 -32.52 17.74
C GLY A 56 -8.85 -33.46 17.78
N GLU A 57 -8.71 -34.34 16.79
CA GLU A 57 -7.59 -35.26 16.64
C GLU A 57 -6.27 -34.50 16.41
N ALA A 58 -5.24 -34.85 17.19
CA ALA A 58 -3.90 -34.30 17.02
C ALA A 58 -3.09 -35.20 16.07
N VAL A 59 -2.50 -34.60 15.05
CA VAL A 59 -1.72 -35.29 14.01
C VAL A 59 -0.36 -34.60 13.90
N GLU A 60 0.69 -35.40 13.73
CA GLU A 60 2.03 -34.91 13.41
C GLU A 60 2.40 -35.39 12.01
N TYR A 61 2.81 -34.45 11.16
CA TYR A 61 3.24 -34.73 9.80
C TYR A 61 4.75 -34.56 9.72
N ASP A 62 5.45 -35.60 9.28
CA ASP A 62 6.84 -35.49 8.85
C ASP A 62 6.87 -35.12 7.37
N ILE A 63 7.18 -33.86 7.11
CA ILE A 63 7.01 -33.25 5.80
C ILE A 63 8.38 -33.12 5.13
N GLU A 64 8.48 -33.66 3.92
CA GLU A 64 9.54 -33.35 2.95
C GLU A 64 8.87 -32.72 1.72
N ARG A 65 9.08 -31.41 1.52
CA ARG A 65 8.43 -30.64 0.46
C ARG A 65 9.07 -30.98 -0.90
N PRO A 66 8.29 -31.47 -1.87
CA PRO A 66 8.78 -31.64 -3.23
C PRO A 66 9.13 -30.29 -3.87
N GLU A 67 10.17 -30.27 -4.70
CA GLU A 67 10.57 -29.07 -5.43
C GLU A 67 9.41 -28.54 -6.28
N GLY A 68 9.13 -27.23 -6.17
CA GLY A 68 8.07 -26.56 -6.93
C GLY A 68 6.64 -26.81 -6.44
N LEU A 69 6.41 -27.65 -5.43
CA LEU A 69 5.07 -27.85 -4.85
C LEU A 69 4.79 -26.79 -3.78
N PRO A 70 3.80 -25.90 -3.96
CA PRO A 70 3.47 -24.90 -2.96
C PRO A 70 2.82 -25.55 -1.73
N MET A 71 2.96 -24.89 -0.57
CA MET A 71 2.24 -25.27 0.64
C MET A 71 0.72 -25.24 0.42
N GLY A 72 0.23 -24.22 -0.30
CA GLY A 72 -1.18 -24.06 -0.67
C GLY A 72 -2.16 -23.95 0.51
N VAL A 73 -1.66 -23.57 1.69
CA VAL A 73 -2.47 -23.33 2.89
C VAL A 73 -2.64 -21.83 3.08
N THR A 74 -3.89 -21.37 3.02
CA THR A 74 -4.27 -19.99 3.39
C THR A 74 -4.74 -19.99 4.83
N LEU A 75 -4.16 -19.12 5.65
CA LEU A 75 -4.49 -18.99 7.06
C LEU A 75 -5.66 -18.03 7.27
N GLU A 76 -6.40 -18.22 8.36
CA GLU A 76 -7.33 -17.20 8.84
C GLU A 76 -6.59 -15.87 9.09
N PRO A 77 -7.19 -14.72 8.74
CA PRO A 77 -6.56 -13.42 8.95
C PRO A 77 -6.13 -13.24 10.42
N PRO A 78 -4.91 -12.76 10.67
CA PRO A 78 -4.43 -12.57 12.03
C PRO A 78 -5.25 -11.48 12.72
N ARG A 79 -5.36 -11.58 14.05
CA ARG A 79 -5.83 -10.44 14.83
C ARG A 79 -4.82 -9.31 14.72
N ILE A 80 -5.24 -8.22 14.09
CA ILE A 80 -4.44 -7.02 13.90
C ILE A 80 -4.14 -6.39 15.27
N ARG A 81 -2.86 -6.09 15.51
CA ARG A 81 -2.44 -5.35 16.69
C ARG A 81 -2.86 -3.90 16.58
N ARG A 82 -3.55 -3.42 17.61
CA ARG A 82 -4.15 -2.09 17.59
C ARG A 82 -3.14 -1.01 17.98
N CYS A 83 -3.28 0.14 17.32
CA CYS A 83 -2.58 1.36 17.67
C CYS A 83 -3.05 1.90 19.03
N GLY A 84 -2.09 2.21 19.90
CA GLY A 84 -2.32 2.86 21.20
C GLY A 84 -2.26 4.39 21.14
N ASN A 85 -1.95 4.95 19.97
CA ASN A 85 -1.86 6.40 19.78
C ASN A 85 -3.26 7.01 19.55
N HIS A 86 -3.36 8.32 19.76
CA HIS A 86 -4.61 9.09 19.65
C HIS A 86 -4.42 10.37 18.85
N CYS A 87 -3.60 10.29 17.79
CA CYS A 87 -3.25 11.42 16.92
C CYS A 87 -4.51 12.22 16.52
N ASP A 88 -4.41 13.55 16.55
CA ASP A 88 -5.57 14.39 16.19
C ASP A 88 -5.91 14.35 14.69
N PHE A 89 -4.99 13.80 13.89
CA PHE A 89 -5.12 13.53 12.46
C PHE A 89 -5.28 12.03 12.16
N CYS A 90 -5.66 11.19 13.14
CA CYS A 90 -5.88 9.77 12.90
C CYS A 90 -7.03 9.58 11.90
N PHE A 91 -6.72 9.03 10.72
CA PHE A 91 -7.69 8.82 9.66
C PHE A 91 -8.86 7.93 10.11
N VAL A 92 -8.56 6.85 10.84
CA VAL A 92 -9.56 5.89 11.35
C VAL A 92 -10.51 6.53 12.37
N ASP A 93 -10.01 7.36 13.28
CA ASP A 93 -10.85 8.12 14.22
C ASP A 93 -11.69 9.20 13.47
N GLY A 94 -11.30 9.54 12.25
CA GLY A 94 -12.01 10.44 11.34
C GLY A 94 -12.93 9.73 10.35
N ASN A 95 -13.27 8.45 10.54
CA ASN A 95 -14.25 7.75 9.72
C ASN A 95 -15.69 8.14 10.11
N PRO A 96 -16.65 8.21 9.17
CA PRO A 96 -18.08 8.30 9.49
C PRO A 96 -18.54 7.05 10.23
N ASP A 97 -19.69 7.13 10.92
CA ASP A 97 -20.37 5.99 11.53
C ASP A 97 -21.01 5.06 10.47
N GLY A 98 -21.12 3.77 10.78
CA GLY A 98 -21.85 2.79 9.97
C GLY A 98 -21.04 2.07 8.88
N LEU A 99 -19.72 2.27 8.82
CA LEU A 99 -18.84 1.51 7.92
C LEU A 99 -18.63 0.07 8.39
N ARG A 100 -18.14 -0.80 7.50
CA ARG A 100 -17.74 -2.16 7.86
C ARG A 100 -16.64 -2.17 8.93
N THR A 101 -16.73 -3.13 9.86
CA THR A 101 -15.89 -3.22 11.06
C THR A 101 -14.37 -3.13 10.80
N PRO A 102 -13.80 -3.74 9.75
CA PRO A 102 -12.36 -3.65 9.50
C PRO A 102 -11.84 -2.23 9.32
N LEU A 103 -12.66 -1.31 8.80
CA LEU A 103 -12.28 0.09 8.57
C LEU A 103 -12.12 0.89 9.88
N TYR A 104 -12.62 0.39 11.02
CA TYR A 104 -12.42 1.01 12.33
C TYR A 104 -11.24 0.43 13.12
N ILE A 105 -10.46 -0.47 12.51
CA ILE A 105 -9.27 -1.03 13.15
C ILE A 105 -8.11 -0.06 12.93
N ARG A 106 -7.67 0.58 14.02
CA ARG A 106 -6.41 1.33 14.03
C ARG A 106 -5.25 0.33 14.07
N ASP A 107 -4.54 0.16 12.96
CA ASP A 107 -3.38 -0.72 12.90
C ASP A 107 -2.10 -0.03 13.37
N ASP A 108 -1.25 -0.80 14.03
CA ASP A 108 0.13 -0.44 14.39
C ASP A 108 0.93 -1.74 14.51
N ASP A 109 0.77 -2.60 13.50
CA ASP A 109 1.22 -3.98 13.52
C ASP A 109 2.48 -4.13 12.66
N TYR A 110 3.63 -4.37 13.31
CA TYR A 110 4.90 -4.53 12.59
C TYR A 110 4.87 -5.69 11.59
N ARG A 111 3.99 -6.67 11.78
CA ARG A 111 3.86 -7.83 10.88
C ARG A 111 3.23 -7.41 9.56
N LEU A 112 2.24 -6.52 9.61
CA LEU A 112 1.63 -5.92 8.42
C LEU A 112 2.57 -4.89 7.79
N SER A 113 3.36 -4.19 8.60
CA SER A 113 4.40 -3.29 8.10
C SER A 113 5.43 -4.01 7.22
N PHE A 114 5.94 -5.15 7.69
CA PHE A 114 6.85 -5.99 6.91
C PHE A 114 6.18 -6.59 5.67
N ARG A 115 4.95 -7.14 5.82
CA ARG A 115 4.31 -7.92 4.76
C ARG A 115 3.70 -7.07 3.64
N TYR A 116 3.09 -5.94 4.01
CA TYR A 116 2.25 -5.13 3.11
C TYR A 116 2.72 -3.68 2.98
N GLY A 117 3.76 -3.29 3.72
CA GLY A 117 4.27 -1.91 3.68
C GLY A 117 3.48 -0.90 4.51
N ASN A 118 2.60 -1.37 5.42
CA ASN A 118 1.85 -0.48 6.30
C ASN A 118 2.78 0.31 7.24
N PHE A 119 2.54 1.61 7.37
CA PHE A 119 3.34 2.46 8.25
C PHE A 119 2.97 2.26 9.72
N ALA A 120 3.83 1.59 10.49
CA ALA A 120 3.69 1.43 11.93
C ALA A 120 4.46 2.52 12.68
N THR A 121 3.92 3.01 13.78
CA THR A 121 4.58 3.97 14.69
C THR A 121 5.57 3.31 15.65
N LEU A 122 5.50 1.98 15.79
CA LEU A 122 6.33 1.15 16.66
C LEU A 122 6.19 1.49 18.16
N THR A 123 5.15 2.21 18.57
CA THR A 123 4.96 2.60 19.97
C THR A 123 4.41 1.47 20.83
N ASN A 124 3.78 0.47 20.21
CA ASN A 124 3.18 -0.68 20.90
C ASN A 124 4.10 -1.93 20.96
N LEU A 125 5.37 -1.81 20.57
CA LEU A 125 6.33 -2.91 20.59
C LEU A 125 6.74 -3.26 22.02
N LYS A 126 6.73 -4.56 22.31
CA LYS A 126 7.21 -5.12 23.58
C LYS A 126 8.59 -5.77 23.37
N PRO A 127 9.37 -6.06 24.43
CA PRO A 127 10.73 -6.60 24.27
C PRO A 127 10.81 -7.87 23.41
N TRP A 128 9.82 -8.76 23.51
CA TRP A 128 9.78 -9.97 22.69
C TRP A 128 9.44 -9.68 21.23
N ASP A 129 8.67 -8.62 20.94
CA ASP A 129 8.41 -8.20 19.56
C ASP A 129 9.69 -7.68 18.91
N MET A 130 10.46 -6.88 19.65
CA MET A 130 11.77 -6.40 19.19
C MET A 130 12.73 -7.56 18.93
N ALA A 131 12.77 -8.56 19.82
CA ALA A 131 13.58 -9.76 19.63
C ALA A 131 13.13 -10.55 18.39
N ARG A 132 11.82 -10.72 18.19
CA ARG A 132 11.23 -11.44 17.07
C ARG A 132 11.50 -10.76 15.72
N ILE A 133 11.38 -9.43 15.64
CA ILE A 133 11.75 -8.64 14.45
C ILE A 133 13.19 -8.96 14.03
N VAL A 134 14.11 -9.04 14.99
CA VAL A 134 15.52 -9.32 14.74
C VAL A 134 15.76 -10.79 14.40
N GLU A 135 15.15 -11.72 15.14
CA GLU A 135 15.28 -13.16 14.89
C GLU A 135 14.84 -13.52 13.47
N TYR A 136 13.71 -12.99 13.03
CA TYR A 136 13.16 -13.26 11.68
C TYR A 136 13.68 -12.30 10.61
N ARG A 137 14.55 -11.34 10.99
CA ARG A 137 15.09 -10.30 10.10
C ARG A 137 14.01 -9.59 9.27
N LEU A 138 12.93 -9.20 9.93
CA LEU A 138 11.79 -8.52 9.29
C LEU A 138 12.25 -7.14 8.79
N SER A 139 12.59 -7.07 7.50
CA SER A 139 13.22 -5.91 6.89
C SER A 139 12.90 -5.83 5.38
N PRO A 140 12.66 -4.64 4.82
CA PRO A 140 12.53 -3.36 5.53
C PRO A 140 11.22 -3.25 6.32
N LEU A 141 11.19 -2.40 7.34
CA LEU A 141 9.96 -1.99 8.03
C LEU A 141 9.55 -0.58 7.57
N TYR A 142 8.24 -0.35 7.48
CA TYR A 142 7.65 0.93 7.12
C TYR A 142 7.24 1.66 8.40
N VAL A 143 7.91 2.76 8.72
CA VAL A 143 7.85 3.41 10.03
C VAL A 143 7.32 4.83 9.96
N SER A 144 6.21 5.09 10.64
CA SER A 144 5.67 6.44 10.80
C SER A 144 6.39 7.17 11.95
N VAL A 145 7.37 7.99 11.60
CA VAL A 145 8.26 8.68 12.54
C VAL A 145 7.62 9.97 13.06
N HIS A 146 7.06 10.76 12.14
CA HIS A 146 6.50 12.11 12.32
C HIS A 146 7.45 13.18 12.87
N ALA A 147 8.18 12.93 13.95
CA ALA A 147 9.18 13.84 14.50
C ALA A 147 10.26 13.05 15.24
N THR A 148 11.49 13.57 15.23
CA THR A 148 12.59 12.99 16.02
C THR A 148 12.71 13.58 17.42
N ASP A 149 12.20 14.80 17.65
CA ASP A 149 12.08 15.33 19.01
C ASP A 149 11.04 14.54 19.83
N PRO A 150 11.42 13.97 20.99
CA PRO A 150 10.49 13.16 21.78
C PRO A 150 9.27 13.92 22.28
N THR A 151 9.40 15.22 22.56
CA THR A 151 8.28 16.04 23.05
C THR A 151 7.26 16.25 21.94
N ILE A 152 7.74 16.64 20.76
CA ILE A 152 6.88 16.87 19.58
C ILE A 152 6.26 15.56 19.12
N ARG A 153 7.03 14.47 19.07
CA ARG A 153 6.53 13.15 18.68
C ARG A 153 5.42 12.66 19.62
N ARG A 154 5.61 12.74 20.94
CA ARG A 154 4.59 12.36 21.93
C ARG A 154 3.34 13.23 21.82
N TRP A 155 3.51 14.53 21.52
CA TRP A 155 2.40 15.45 21.29
C TRP A 155 1.60 15.06 20.05
N LEU A 156 2.26 14.81 18.91
CA LEU A 156 1.63 14.41 17.65
C LEU A 156 0.85 13.10 17.80
N LEU A 157 1.46 12.12 18.46
CA LEU A 157 0.86 10.80 18.70
C LEU A 157 -0.20 10.81 19.81
N ARG A 158 -0.32 11.91 20.57
CA ARG A 158 -1.11 11.98 21.82
C ARG A 158 -0.82 10.79 22.74
N ASN A 159 0.46 10.42 22.83
CA ASN A 159 0.94 9.27 23.59
C ASN A 159 2.17 9.68 24.41
N PRO A 160 2.02 9.93 25.73
CA PRO A 160 3.14 10.34 26.58
C PRO A 160 4.17 9.23 26.80
N GLU A 161 3.79 7.97 26.60
CA GLU A 161 4.65 6.80 26.76
C GLU A 161 5.37 6.41 25.46
N ALA A 162 5.14 7.13 24.36
CA ALA A 162 5.81 6.83 23.09
C ALA A 162 7.34 6.88 23.27
N PRO A 163 8.06 5.82 22.86
CA PRO A 163 9.51 5.77 22.97
C PRO A 163 10.19 6.77 22.03
N ASP A 164 11.43 7.10 22.36
CA ASP A 164 12.29 7.91 21.52
C ASP A 164 12.65 7.12 20.26
N ILE A 165 12.29 7.66 19.10
CA ILE A 165 12.35 6.90 17.84
C ILE A 165 13.77 6.71 17.33
N ILE A 166 14.67 7.69 17.48
CA ILE A 166 16.05 7.58 17.00
C ILE A 166 16.83 6.47 17.72
N PRO A 167 16.85 6.38 19.06
CA PRO A 167 17.47 5.25 19.75
C PRO A 167 16.85 3.90 19.37
N GLN A 168 15.52 3.84 19.19
CA GLN A 168 14.82 2.62 18.81
C GLN A 168 15.22 2.14 17.42
N LEU A 169 15.22 3.02 16.42
CA LEU A 169 15.67 2.69 15.06
C LEU A 169 17.17 2.38 15.02
N GLY A 170 17.99 3.08 15.80
CA GLY A 170 19.42 2.79 15.93
C GLY A 170 19.69 1.37 16.45
N TRP A 171 18.96 0.94 17.48
CA TRP A 171 19.07 -0.41 18.04
C TRP A 171 18.76 -1.50 16.99
N PHE A 172 17.74 -1.29 16.16
CA PHE A 172 17.39 -2.19 15.08
C PHE A 172 18.38 -2.13 13.91
N ALA A 173 18.88 -0.94 13.56
CA ALA A 173 19.87 -0.73 12.51
C ALA A 173 21.18 -1.49 12.80
N GLU A 174 21.66 -1.45 14.05
CA GLU A 174 22.81 -2.25 14.52
C GLU A 174 22.63 -3.77 14.34
N ARG A 175 21.37 -4.21 14.17
CA ARG A 175 20.97 -5.61 14.02
C ARG A 175 20.51 -5.94 12.60
N GLY A 176 20.79 -5.07 11.64
CA GLY A 176 20.58 -5.31 10.22
C GLY A 176 19.14 -5.12 9.73
N ILE A 177 18.30 -4.42 10.49
CA ILE A 177 16.95 -4.07 10.05
C ILE A 177 16.98 -2.70 9.36
N ALA A 178 16.39 -2.64 8.17
CA ALA A 178 16.28 -1.43 7.37
C ALA A 178 14.85 -0.83 7.41
N PHE A 179 14.71 0.42 7.00
CA PHE A 179 13.48 1.19 7.16
C PHE A 179 13.13 2.07 5.96
N HIS A 180 11.87 2.02 5.56
CA HIS A 180 11.22 3.14 4.87
C HIS A 180 10.50 3.98 5.93
N THR A 181 10.72 5.30 5.94
CA THR A 181 10.18 6.17 6.99
C THR A 181 9.21 7.20 6.43
N GLN A 182 8.27 7.65 7.25
CA GLN A 182 7.29 8.67 6.90
C GLN A 182 7.24 9.78 7.95
N VAL A 183 7.12 11.01 7.45
CA VAL A 183 6.78 12.20 8.21
C VAL A 183 5.43 12.71 7.72
N VAL A 184 4.41 12.63 8.59
CA VAL A 184 3.13 13.32 8.36
C VAL A 184 3.30 14.73 8.90
N LEU A 185 3.23 15.72 8.01
CA LEU A 185 3.54 17.10 8.31
C LEU A 185 2.31 17.83 8.83
N VAL A 186 2.40 18.34 10.05
CA VAL A 186 1.38 19.13 10.73
C VAL A 186 1.90 20.56 10.87
N PRO A 187 1.18 21.57 10.31
CA PRO A 187 1.60 22.96 10.38
C PRO A 187 1.87 23.42 11.82
N GLU A 188 2.91 24.24 11.99
CA GLU A 188 3.29 24.87 13.28
C GLU A 188 3.70 23.87 14.38
N VAL A 189 3.83 22.58 14.07
CA VAL A 189 4.16 21.53 15.04
C VAL A 189 5.47 20.83 14.68
N ASN A 190 5.55 20.21 13.50
CA ASN A 190 6.73 19.50 13.02
C ASN A 190 7.20 19.95 11.63
N ASP A 191 6.81 21.16 11.22
CA ASP A 191 7.28 21.83 10.01
C ASP A 191 8.50 22.71 10.27
N GLY A 192 9.02 23.34 9.20
CA GLY A 192 10.17 24.23 9.27
C GLY A 192 11.41 23.58 9.89
N VAL A 193 11.92 24.17 10.98
CA VAL A 193 13.14 23.72 11.66
C VAL A 193 13.00 22.30 12.22
N GLU A 194 11.82 21.92 12.69
CA GLU A 194 11.62 20.57 13.24
C GLU A 194 11.60 19.51 12.13
N LEU A 195 11.09 19.83 10.94
CA LEU A 195 11.20 18.97 9.77
C LEU A 195 12.69 18.76 9.41
N GLU A 196 13.48 19.83 9.34
CA GLU A 196 14.92 19.73 9.04
C GLU A 196 15.66 18.88 10.08
N ARG A 197 15.35 19.07 11.36
CA ARG A 197 15.90 18.27 12.46
C ARG A 197 15.53 16.79 12.31
N THR A 198 14.27 16.51 11.99
CA THR A 198 13.77 15.15 11.77
C THR A 198 14.46 14.46 10.61
N LEU A 199 14.56 15.14 9.46
CA LEU A 199 15.27 14.62 8.29
C LEU A 199 16.76 14.39 8.59
N ALA A 200 17.42 15.32 9.29
CA ALA A 200 18.83 15.18 9.66
C ALA A 200 19.06 14.02 10.65
N GLY A 201 18.18 13.84 11.63
CA GLY A 201 18.25 12.74 12.59
C GLY A 201 18.09 11.38 11.92
N LEU A 202 17.11 11.23 11.03
CA LEU A 202 16.91 10.02 10.25
C LEU A 202 18.08 9.75 9.29
N TYR A 203 18.59 10.80 8.63
CA TYR A 203 19.76 10.68 7.77
C TYR A 203 21.00 10.21 8.57
N GLY A 204 21.15 10.66 9.81
CA GLY A 204 22.22 10.26 10.72
C GLY A 204 22.26 8.78 11.09
N LEU A 205 21.15 8.04 10.92
CA LEU A 205 21.10 6.58 11.11
C LEU A 205 21.76 5.80 9.96
N GLY A 206 22.29 6.51 8.95
CA GLY A 206 23.08 5.92 7.88
C GLY A 206 22.24 5.10 6.89
N PRO A 207 22.77 3.97 6.37
CA PRO A 207 22.12 3.19 5.31
C PRO A 207 20.92 2.37 5.80
N ALA A 208 20.68 2.28 7.11
CA ALA A 208 19.53 1.56 7.65
C ALA A 208 18.20 2.26 7.35
N VAL A 209 18.18 3.59 7.18
CA VAL A 209 17.00 4.28 6.64
C VAL A 209 17.16 4.36 5.14
N LEU A 210 16.39 3.56 4.42
CA LEU A 210 16.41 3.44 2.96
C LEU A 210 15.78 4.67 2.30
N SER A 211 14.66 5.15 2.85
CA SER A 211 14.01 6.36 2.37
C SER A 211 13.19 7.08 3.46
N VAL A 212 12.88 8.35 3.21
CA VAL A 212 11.90 9.13 3.97
C VAL A 212 10.93 9.84 3.04
N SER A 213 9.64 9.67 3.29
CA SER A 213 8.58 10.42 2.61
C SER A 213 8.00 11.49 3.53
N VAL A 214 7.86 12.71 3.03
CA VAL A 214 7.20 13.82 3.70
C VAL A 214 5.84 14.02 3.05
N VAL A 215 4.78 13.79 3.82
CA VAL A 215 3.40 13.84 3.34
C VAL A 215 2.62 14.92 4.10
N PRO A 216 1.76 15.71 3.44
CA PRO A 216 0.92 16.67 4.13
C PRO A 216 -0.11 15.93 5.01
N VAL A 217 -0.49 16.51 6.14
CA VAL A 217 -1.61 15.97 6.93
C VAL A 217 -2.90 15.96 6.08
N ALA A 218 -3.55 14.79 6.02
CA ALA A 218 -4.85 14.62 5.39
C ALA A 218 -5.93 14.55 6.47
N LEU A 219 -7.00 15.33 6.32
CA LEU A 219 -8.10 15.40 7.26
C LEU A 219 -9.42 15.05 6.55
N THR A 220 -10.21 14.17 7.14
CA THR A 220 -11.59 13.88 6.73
C THR A 220 -12.55 14.96 7.24
N GLU A 221 -13.82 14.97 6.82
CA GLU A 221 -14.83 15.87 7.42
C GLU A 221 -15.07 15.58 8.92
N PHE A 222 -14.87 14.34 9.35
CA PHE A 222 -15.10 13.90 10.74
C PHE A 222 -13.84 13.98 11.62
N SER A 223 -12.71 14.42 11.05
CA SER A 223 -11.47 14.62 11.80
C SER A 223 -11.64 15.72 12.86
N LYS A 224 -10.74 15.74 13.86
CA LYS A 224 -10.72 16.77 14.93
C LYS A 224 -10.19 18.11 14.41
N ARG A 225 -10.89 18.72 13.43
CA ARG A 225 -10.51 19.96 12.71
C ARG A 225 -10.33 21.19 13.61
N GLY A 226 -10.80 21.14 14.87
CA GLY A 226 -10.53 22.18 15.87
C GLY A 226 -9.10 22.15 16.45
N LEU A 227 -8.34 21.07 16.23
CA LEU A 227 -7.00 20.87 16.79
C LEU A 227 -5.90 20.83 15.72
N VAL A 228 -6.24 20.42 14.49
CA VAL A 228 -5.30 20.28 13.37
C VAL A 228 -5.92 20.87 12.11
N ARG A 229 -5.10 21.52 11.29
CA ARG A 229 -5.46 22.10 9.99
C ARG A 229 -4.55 21.58 8.88
N GLU A 230 -5.03 21.68 7.65
CA GLU A 230 -4.22 21.43 6.46
C GLU A 230 -3.13 22.51 6.27
N LEU A 231 -2.09 22.15 5.51
CA LEU A 231 -1.02 23.07 5.14
C LEU A 231 -1.52 24.16 4.19
N ARG A 232 -0.93 25.33 4.31
CA ARG A 232 -1.05 26.41 3.32
C ARG A 232 -0.03 26.19 2.22
N ARG A 233 -0.31 26.71 1.02
CA ARG A 233 0.61 26.70 -0.13
C ARG A 233 2.06 27.07 0.23
N THR A 234 2.25 28.12 1.03
CA THR A 234 3.58 28.58 1.46
C THR A 234 4.29 27.58 2.37
N GLU A 235 3.54 26.88 3.22
CA GLU A 235 4.05 25.84 4.12
C GLU A 235 4.45 24.60 3.32
N CYS A 236 3.64 24.21 2.32
CA CYS A 236 3.98 23.14 1.38
C CYS A 236 5.27 23.46 0.61
N GLY A 237 5.41 24.68 0.08
CA GLY A 237 6.63 25.12 -0.61
C GLY A 237 7.87 25.11 0.29
N ALA A 238 7.73 25.52 1.56
CA ALA A 238 8.83 25.45 2.53
C ALA A 238 9.24 24.00 2.85
N ALA A 239 8.26 23.10 2.98
CA ALA A 239 8.51 21.67 3.18
C ALA A 239 9.23 21.04 1.98
N LEU A 240 8.79 21.34 0.75
CA LEU A 240 9.46 20.88 -0.48
C LEU A 240 10.89 21.39 -0.57
N ALA A 241 11.15 22.64 -0.18
CA ALA A 241 12.52 23.14 -0.15
C ALA A 241 13.41 22.36 0.83
N ALA A 242 12.89 21.91 1.97
CA ALA A 242 13.62 21.06 2.92
C ALA A 242 13.86 19.66 2.36
N VAL A 243 12.83 19.08 1.71
CA VAL A 243 12.93 17.80 0.98
C VAL A 243 14.02 17.87 -0.09
N ASP A 244 14.00 18.89 -0.95
CA ASP A 244 14.95 19.05 -2.05
C ASP A 244 16.38 19.21 -1.57
N ARG A 245 16.61 19.99 -0.49
CA ARG A 245 17.93 20.11 0.14
C ARG A 245 18.45 18.75 0.61
N MET A 246 17.60 17.98 1.29
CA MET A 246 17.99 16.68 1.81
C MET A 246 18.19 15.63 0.71
N ALA A 247 17.31 15.60 -0.28
CA ALA A 247 17.41 14.73 -1.43
C ALA A 247 18.68 15.01 -2.26
N THR A 248 19.00 16.28 -2.50
CA THR A 248 20.23 16.70 -3.20
C THR A 248 21.48 16.28 -2.42
N ARG A 249 21.46 16.47 -1.10
CA ARG A 249 22.53 16.02 -0.20
C ARG A 249 22.73 14.51 -0.30
N ALA A 250 21.65 13.75 -0.16
CA ALA A 250 21.68 12.29 -0.23
C ALA A 250 22.16 11.79 -1.61
N LEU A 251 21.72 12.41 -2.70
CA LEU A 251 22.19 12.07 -4.03
C LEU A 251 23.71 12.30 -4.18
N THR A 252 24.22 13.39 -3.61
CA THR A 252 25.66 13.73 -3.63
C THR A 252 26.50 12.78 -2.76
N GLU A 253 26.01 12.46 -1.56
CA GLU A 253 26.76 11.69 -0.55
C GLU A 253 26.56 10.16 -0.67
N ARG A 254 25.39 9.70 -1.14
CA ARG A 254 24.97 8.29 -1.19
C ARG A 254 24.66 7.78 -2.60
N GLY A 255 24.59 8.66 -3.59
CA GLY A 255 24.33 8.28 -5.00
C GLY A 255 22.87 7.98 -5.32
N VAL A 256 21.95 8.12 -4.36
CA VAL A 256 20.51 7.87 -4.56
C VAL A 256 19.68 9.00 -3.94
N PRO A 257 18.54 9.37 -4.55
CA PRO A 257 17.52 10.14 -3.85
C PRO A 257 17.09 9.39 -2.59
N TRP A 258 16.78 10.11 -1.51
CA TRP A 258 16.48 9.50 -0.21
C TRP A 258 15.28 10.14 0.49
N CYS A 259 15.07 11.44 0.24
CA CYS A 259 13.98 12.21 0.81
C CYS A 259 13.00 12.59 -0.30
N TYR A 260 11.71 12.34 -0.09
CA TYR A 260 10.69 12.54 -1.11
C TYR A 260 9.51 13.30 -0.53
N GLY A 261 8.92 14.22 -1.31
CA GLY A 261 7.61 14.78 -1.01
C GLY A 261 6.52 13.94 -1.66
N ALA A 262 5.36 13.79 -1.02
CA ALA A 262 4.19 13.24 -1.70
C ALA A 262 3.73 14.15 -2.85
N ASP A 263 3.11 13.56 -3.88
CA ASP A 263 2.60 14.28 -5.05
C ASP A 263 1.60 15.38 -4.65
N ASP A 264 0.81 15.14 -3.59
CA ASP A 264 -0.12 16.13 -3.04
C ASP A 264 0.59 17.37 -2.44
N LEU A 265 1.81 17.21 -1.91
CA LEU A 265 2.60 18.33 -1.41
C LEU A 265 3.00 19.28 -2.54
N TYR A 266 3.44 18.74 -3.68
CA TYR A 266 3.74 19.49 -4.89
C TYR A 266 2.49 20.18 -5.45
N LEU A 267 1.37 19.45 -5.52
CA LEU A 267 0.10 20.00 -5.98
C LEU A 267 -0.38 21.18 -5.12
N GLN A 268 -0.34 21.05 -3.79
CA GLN A 268 -0.75 22.10 -2.86
C GLN A 268 0.20 23.31 -2.89
N ALA A 269 1.50 23.09 -3.11
CA ALA A 269 2.47 24.17 -3.34
C ALA A 269 2.24 24.86 -4.71
N GLY A 270 1.67 24.14 -5.69
CA GLY A 270 1.60 24.55 -7.08
C GLY A 270 2.93 24.45 -7.81
N GLU A 271 3.76 23.50 -7.38
CA GLU A 271 5.06 23.18 -7.99
C GLU A 271 4.92 21.97 -8.92
N PRO A 272 5.73 21.87 -9.98
CA PRO A 272 5.73 20.70 -10.85
C PRO A 272 6.29 19.47 -10.12
N LEU A 273 5.75 18.29 -10.45
CA LEU A 273 6.31 17.03 -9.95
C LEU A 273 7.72 16.79 -10.54
N PRO A 274 8.69 16.33 -9.71
CA PRO A 274 9.99 15.86 -10.18
C PRO A 274 9.91 14.82 -11.30
N GLY A 275 10.99 14.65 -12.06
CA GLY A 275 11.11 13.59 -13.06
C GLY A 275 11.16 12.18 -12.43
N PRO A 276 10.92 11.11 -13.20
CA PRO A 276 10.86 9.73 -12.67
C PRO A 276 12.15 9.28 -11.96
N ALA A 277 13.32 9.71 -12.46
CA ALA A 277 14.61 9.40 -11.83
C ALA A 277 14.74 9.91 -10.38
N TRP A 278 13.93 10.90 -9.99
CA TRP A 278 13.91 11.41 -8.62
C TRP A 278 13.30 10.43 -7.63
N TYR A 279 12.48 9.48 -8.08
CA TYR A 279 11.71 8.57 -7.23
C TYR A 279 12.36 7.20 -7.01
N GLY A 280 13.53 6.95 -7.61
CA GLY A 280 14.18 5.65 -7.55
C GLY A 280 13.26 4.54 -8.07
N ASP A 281 13.08 3.49 -7.26
CA ASP A 281 12.24 2.33 -7.59
C ASP A 281 10.78 2.48 -7.12
N PHE A 282 10.35 3.70 -6.75
CA PHE A 282 8.98 4.00 -6.31
C PHE A 282 8.53 3.25 -5.04
N GLU A 283 9.46 2.91 -4.14
CA GLU A 283 9.18 2.16 -2.90
C GLU A 283 8.20 2.87 -1.95
N GLN A 284 8.01 4.18 -2.12
CA GLN A 284 7.12 5.04 -1.32
C GLN A 284 5.78 5.33 -2.02
N ARG A 285 5.45 4.65 -3.12
CA ARG A 285 4.22 4.88 -3.90
C ARG A 285 2.96 4.76 -3.07
N GLU A 286 2.89 3.74 -2.21
CA GLU A 286 1.75 3.53 -1.29
C GLU A 286 1.55 4.70 -0.32
N ASN A 287 2.56 5.56 -0.18
CA ASN A 287 2.51 6.78 0.61
C ASN A 287 2.20 8.05 -0.21
N GLY A 288 1.72 7.87 -1.45
CA GLY A 288 1.40 8.97 -2.35
C GLY A 288 2.63 9.68 -2.95
N VAL A 289 3.78 9.02 -2.98
CA VAL A 289 5.02 9.54 -3.55
C VAL A 289 5.24 8.98 -4.96
N GLY A 290 5.20 9.86 -5.97
CA GLY A 290 5.57 9.52 -7.35
C GLY A 290 4.54 8.72 -8.12
N SER A 291 3.29 8.60 -7.64
CA SER A 291 2.22 7.83 -8.29
C SER A 291 2.00 8.25 -9.74
N VAL A 292 2.09 9.56 -10.03
CA VAL A 292 1.88 10.04 -11.41
C VAL A 292 3.04 9.66 -12.33
N ARG A 293 4.28 9.78 -11.84
CA ARG A 293 5.47 9.40 -12.61
C ARG A 293 5.54 7.90 -12.80
N PHE A 294 5.13 7.12 -11.80
CA PHE A 294 5.00 5.68 -11.92
C PHE A 294 4.05 5.31 -13.07
N LEU A 295 2.84 5.89 -13.10
CA LEU A 295 1.86 5.63 -14.14
C LEU A 295 2.40 5.96 -15.55
N GLN A 296 3.06 7.11 -15.71
CA GLN A 296 3.71 7.48 -16.98
C GLN A 296 4.82 6.50 -17.37
N THR A 297 5.64 6.05 -16.41
CA THR A 297 6.70 5.06 -16.66
C THR A 297 6.11 3.71 -17.10
N ARG A 298 5.00 3.26 -16.49
CA ARG A 298 4.33 2.01 -16.86
C ARG A 298 3.72 2.07 -18.26
N ILE A 299 3.01 3.15 -18.58
CA ILE A 299 2.45 3.38 -19.91
C ILE A 299 3.55 3.45 -20.97
N ALA A 300 4.63 4.19 -20.70
CA ALA A 300 5.77 4.29 -21.61
C ALA A 300 6.46 2.93 -21.86
N ALA A 301 6.55 2.08 -20.84
CA ALA A 301 7.11 0.73 -20.97
C ALA A 301 6.23 -0.21 -21.81
N ALA A 302 4.91 0.05 -21.89
CA ALA A 302 3.95 -0.74 -22.63
C ALA A 302 3.62 -0.17 -24.03
N VAL A 303 4.26 0.93 -24.45
CA VAL A 303 3.89 1.73 -25.62
C VAL A 303 3.69 0.90 -26.89
N ASP A 304 4.56 -0.07 -27.16
CA ASP A 304 4.52 -0.92 -28.36
C ASP A 304 3.40 -1.97 -28.34
N SER A 305 2.81 -2.21 -27.17
CA SER A 305 1.70 -3.16 -26.96
C SER A 305 0.36 -2.47 -26.77
N LEU A 306 0.33 -1.13 -26.78
CA LEU A 306 -0.92 -0.38 -26.65
C LEU A 306 -1.75 -0.49 -27.94
N PRO A 307 -3.09 -0.64 -27.82
CA PRO A 307 -3.96 -0.79 -28.97
C PRO A 307 -4.22 0.54 -29.69
N ASP A 308 -4.65 0.44 -30.95
CA ASP A 308 -5.32 1.54 -31.63
C ASP A 308 -6.74 1.70 -31.08
N LEU A 309 -7.00 2.87 -30.50
CA LEU A 309 -8.26 3.29 -29.91
C LEU A 309 -8.88 4.47 -30.68
N ALA A 310 -8.45 4.74 -31.91
CA ALA A 310 -8.99 5.82 -32.74
C ALA A 310 -10.52 5.79 -32.79
N GLY A 311 -11.13 6.94 -32.54
CA GLY A 311 -12.59 7.10 -32.52
C GLY A 311 -13.29 6.60 -31.25
N LYS A 312 -12.59 5.94 -30.32
CA LYS A 312 -13.15 5.54 -29.02
C LYS A 312 -13.03 6.68 -28.01
N ARG A 313 -14.02 6.79 -27.12
CA ARG A 313 -14.02 7.67 -25.94
C ARG A 313 -13.87 6.80 -24.70
N ILE A 314 -12.83 7.01 -23.90
CA ILE A 314 -12.52 6.21 -22.72
C ILE A 314 -12.69 7.10 -21.49
N GLY A 315 -13.49 6.67 -20.53
CA GLY A 315 -13.59 7.34 -19.24
C GLY A 315 -12.40 6.97 -18.35
N VAL A 316 -11.83 7.93 -17.63
CA VAL A 316 -10.82 7.67 -16.60
C VAL A 316 -11.32 8.28 -15.31
N VAL A 317 -11.68 7.43 -14.35
CA VAL A 317 -12.20 7.89 -13.06
C VAL A 317 -11.05 8.16 -12.10
N THR A 318 -11.17 9.24 -11.34
CA THR A 318 -10.18 9.58 -10.32
C THR A 318 -10.79 10.41 -9.20
N GLY A 319 -10.11 10.46 -8.04
CA GLY A 319 -10.40 11.43 -6.99
C GLY A 319 -9.88 12.83 -7.31
N ARG A 320 -10.32 13.81 -6.53
CA ARG A 320 -10.01 15.24 -6.72
C ARG A 320 -8.51 15.58 -6.72
N ALA A 321 -7.69 14.87 -5.93
CA ALA A 321 -6.26 15.18 -5.81
C ALA A 321 -5.52 14.96 -7.13
N MET A 322 -5.82 13.85 -7.79
CA MET A 322 -5.16 13.49 -9.05
C MET A 322 -5.79 14.19 -10.26
N GLY A 323 -6.98 14.78 -10.12
CA GLY A 323 -7.67 15.50 -11.20
C GLY A 323 -6.79 16.50 -11.98
N PRO A 324 -6.10 17.44 -11.30
CA PRO A 324 -5.19 18.39 -11.95
C PRO A 324 -3.92 17.76 -12.53
N LEU A 325 -3.52 16.58 -12.05
CA LEU A 325 -2.28 15.90 -12.43
C LEU A 325 -2.49 14.83 -13.52
N MET A 326 -3.72 14.38 -13.75
CA MET A 326 -4.02 13.33 -14.72
C MET A 326 -3.86 13.78 -16.20
N PRO A 327 -4.09 15.05 -16.60
CA PRO A 327 -3.92 15.46 -17.99
C PRO A 327 -2.52 15.18 -18.58
N GLN A 328 -1.44 15.29 -17.79
CA GLN A 328 -0.09 14.94 -18.26
C GLN A 328 0.08 13.45 -18.54
N VAL A 329 -0.68 12.57 -17.87
CA VAL A 329 -0.70 11.14 -18.17
C VAL A 329 -1.57 10.86 -19.40
N LEU A 330 -2.77 11.44 -19.43
CA LEU A 330 -3.75 11.18 -20.48
C LEU A 330 -3.30 11.71 -21.85
N THR A 331 -2.49 12.76 -21.88
CA THR A 331 -1.93 13.30 -23.12
C THR A 331 -1.05 12.25 -23.81
N ASP A 332 -0.17 11.58 -23.06
CA ASP A 332 0.79 10.61 -23.61
C ASP A 332 0.06 9.35 -24.15
N VAL A 333 -0.90 8.82 -23.38
CA VAL A 333 -1.67 7.64 -23.79
C VAL A 333 -2.62 7.95 -24.95
N ALA A 334 -3.24 9.15 -24.98
CA ALA A 334 -4.08 9.57 -26.10
C ALA A 334 -3.27 9.75 -27.38
N ALA A 335 -2.08 10.33 -27.30
CA ALA A 335 -1.19 10.50 -28.45
C ALA A 335 -0.73 9.15 -29.03
N THR A 336 -0.49 8.16 -28.16
CA THR A 336 -0.04 6.83 -28.59
C THR A 336 -1.16 5.99 -29.18
N THR A 337 -2.34 5.99 -28.55
CA THR A 337 -3.45 5.10 -28.93
C THR A 337 -4.43 5.73 -29.92
N GLY A 338 -4.39 7.06 -30.14
CA GLY A 338 -5.39 7.78 -30.93
C GLY A 338 -6.78 7.90 -30.26
N GLY A 339 -6.96 7.35 -29.05
CA GLY A 339 -8.20 7.40 -28.29
C GLY A 339 -8.44 8.76 -27.63
N ARG A 340 -9.72 9.07 -27.36
CA ARG A 340 -10.10 10.25 -26.56
C ARG A 340 -10.33 9.85 -25.11
N PHE A 341 -9.41 10.22 -24.23
CA PHE A 341 -9.53 9.96 -22.80
C PHE A 341 -10.22 11.14 -22.11
N GLU A 342 -11.29 10.85 -21.36
CA GLU A 342 -12.06 11.83 -20.64
C GLU A 342 -12.00 11.57 -19.14
N LEU A 343 -11.51 12.58 -18.42
CA LEU A 343 -11.35 12.50 -16.99
C LEU A 343 -12.71 12.69 -16.28
N VAL A 344 -13.06 11.73 -15.42
CA VAL A 344 -14.24 11.75 -14.57
C VAL A 344 -13.76 11.93 -13.13
N VAL A 345 -13.68 13.19 -12.68
CA VAL A 345 -13.28 13.50 -11.30
C VAL A 345 -14.48 13.32 -10.39
N VAL A 346 -14.38 12.37 -9.46
CA VAL A 346 -15.44 12.03 -8.52
C VAL A 346 -15.14 12.65 -7.16
N GLU A 347 -16.14 13.31 -6.58
CA GLU A 347 -16.07 13.82 -5.21
C GLU A 347 -16.44 12.70 -4.22
N ASN A 348 -15.71 12.62 -3.11
CA ASN A 348 -15.97 11.65 -2.07
C ASN A 348 -17.16 12.08 -1.21
N THR A 349 -18.31 11.44 -1.40
CA THR A 349 -19.55 11.75 -0.66
C THR A 349 -19.67 11.03 0.68
N LEU A 350 -18.74 10.13 1.00
CA LEU A 350 -18.79 9.32 2.23
C LEU A 350 -17.96 9.96 3.35
N PHE A 351 -16.71 10.29 3.05
CA PHE A 351 -15.79 10.96 3.98
C PHE A 351 -15.79 12.48 3.83
N GLY A 352 -16.43 12.98 2.77
CA GLY A 352 -16.49 14.37 2.38
C GLY A 352 -15.42 14.81 1.37
N PRO A 353 -15.54 16.03 0.82
CA PRO A 353 -14.74 16.53 -0.31
C PRO A 353 -13.26 16.78 0.04
N SER A 354 -12.91 16.68 1.32
CA SER A 354 -11.53 16.75 1.82
C SER A 354 -10.76 15.44 1.64
N VAL A 355 -11.46 14.31 1.52
CA VAL A 355 -10.83 13.03 1.14
C VAL A 355 -10.83 12.94 -0.39
N THR A 356 -9.65 13.13 -0.95
CA THR A 356 -9.47 13.40 -2.39
C THR A 356 -8.79 12.27 -3.16
N THR A 357 -8.37 11.20 -2.48
CA THR A 357 -7.69 10.05 -3.10
C THR A 357 -8.67 9.13 -3.84
N ALA A 358 -8.18 8.51 -4.92
CA ALA A 358 -8.93 7.59 -5.75
C ALA A 358 -9.32 6.29 -5.01
N GLY A 359 -8.41 5.74 -4.19
CA GLY A 359 -8.62 4.46 -3.50
C GLY A 359 -9.71 4.47 -2.42
N LEU A 360 -10.22 5.64 -2.04
CA LEU A 360 -11.28 5.79 -1.04
C LEU A 360 -12.58 6.31 -1.64
N LEU A 361 -12.71 6.33 -2.97
CA LEU A 361 -13.94 6.76 -3.63
C LEU A 361 -15.08 5.77 -3.36
N PRO A 362 -16.25 6.24 -2.91
CA PRO A 362 -17.42 5.38 -2.76
C PRO A 362 -17.92 4.88 -4.12
N GLY A 363 -18.26 3.60 -4.19
CA GLY A 363 -18.80 2.98 -5.40
C GLY A 363 -20.09 3.67 -5.85
N ALA A 364 -20.95 4.09 -4.93
CA ALA A 364 -22.18 4.83 -5.25
C ALA A 364 -21.90 6.20 -5.89
N ALA A 365 -20.83 6.88 -5.46
CA ALA A 365 -20.43 8.17 -6.03
C ALA A 365 -19.93 8.00 -7.48
N ILE A 366 -19.16 6.94 -7.72
CA ILE A 366 -18.67 6.55 -9.05
C ILE A 366 -19.84 6.17 -9.95
N ALA A 367 -20.74 5.29 -9.49
CA ALA A 367 -21.91 4.86 -10.24
C ALA A 367 -22.72 6.07 -10.72
N ARG A 368 -23.06 7.00 -9.80
CA ARG A 368 -23.79 8.24 -10.12
C ARG A 368 -23.08 9.11 -11.15
N ALA A 369 -21.74 9.18 -11.14
CA ALA A 369 -20.98 9.94 -12.12
C ALA A 369 -21.00 9.31 -13.54
N LEU A 370 -21.29 8.02 -13.63
CA LEU A 370 -21.24 7.23 -14.87
C LEU A 370 -22.62 6.79 -15.38
N THR A 371 -23.68 6.82 -14.56
CA THR A 371 -25.01 6.26 -14.89
C THR A 371 -25.57 6.76 -16.22
N ASP A 372 -25.30 8.01 -16.62
CA ASP A 372 -25.83 8.63 -17.85
C ASP A 372 -24.83 8.67 -19.02
N ARG A 373 -23.62 8.11 -18.85
CA ARG A 373 -22.50 8.23 -19.82
C ARG A 373 -22.57 7.25 -20.99
N ARG A 374 -23.61 7.34 -21.82
CA ARG A 374 -23.78 6.47 -23.03
C ARG A 374 -22.73 6.70 -24.13
N ASP A 375 -21.89 7.73 -24.00
CA ASP A 375 -20.89 8.14 -24.99
C ASP A 375 -19.52 7.45 -24.83
N LEU A 376 -19.31 6.71 -23.74
CA LEU A 376 -18.04 6.05 -23.43
C LEU A 376 -18.01 4.62 -23.96
N ALA A 377 -16.91 4.24 -24.60
CA ALA A 377 -16.65 2.87 -25.05
C ALA A 377 -16.40 1.92 -23.87
N PHE A 378 -15.67 2.40 -22.85
CA PHE A 378 -15.46 1.75 -21.55
C PHE A 378 -14.89 2.78 -20.56
N VAL A 379 -14.78 2.40 -19.29
CA VAL A 379 -14.17 3.23 -18.24
C VAL A 379 -13.03 2.49 -17.53
N LEU A 380 -11.95 3.22 -17.24
CA LEU A 380 -10.87 2.81 -16.36
C LEU A 380 -11.17 3.34 -14.95
N LEU A 381 -11.26 2.42 -14.00
CA LEU A 381 -11.39 2.68 -12.58
C LEU A 381 -10.07 2.36 -11.86
N PRO A 382 -9.65 3.16 -10.87
CA PRO A 382 -8.53 2.81 -10.00
C PRO A 382 -8.82 1.48 -9.29
N ALA A 383 -7.98 0.47 -9.51
CA ALA A 383 -8.17 -0.85 -8.90
C ALA A 383 -8.05 -0.78 -7.37
N GLU A 384 -7.33 0.21 -6.84
CA GLU A 384 -7.18 0.48 -5.41
C GLU A 384 -8.47 0.98 -4.75
N ALA A 385 -9.52 1.29 -5.50
CA ALA A 385 -10.81 1.72 -4.95
C ALA A 385 -11.64 0.55 -4.38
N VAL A 386 -11.24 -0.70 -4.63
CA VAL A 386 -11.88 -1.90 -4.11
C VAL A 386 -10.91 -2.73 -3.28
N ASN A 387 -11.43 -3.53 -2.35
CA ASN A 387 -10.63 -4.55 -1.66
C ASN A 387 -10.48 -5.83 -2.50
N ASP A 388 -9.81 -6.85 -1.93
CA ASP A 388 -9.59 -8.16 -2.58
C ASP A 388 -10.90 -8.89 -2.97
N ASP A 389 -12.01 -8.59 -2.28
CA ASP A 389 -13.35 -9.12 -2.58
C ASP A 389 -14.11 -8.29 -3.64
N LEU A 390 -13.44 -7.31 -4.25
CA LEU A 390 -14.00 -6.36 -5.21
C LEU A 390 -15.15 -5.52 -4.62
N VAL A 391 -15.00 -5.10 -3.36
CA VAL A 391 -15.97 -4.28 -2.61
C VAL A 391 -15.40 -2.88 -2.38
N PHE A 392 -16.17 -1.85 -2.74
CA PHE A 392 -15.84 -0.44 -2.47
C PHE A 392 -15.96 -0.11 -0.98
N VAL A 393 -15.50 1.07 -0.57
CA VAL A 393 -15.53 1.51 0.84
C VAL A 393 -16.95 1.65 1.43
N ASP A 394 -17.97 1.82 0.58
CA ASP A 394 -19.40 1.93 0.92
C ASP A 394 -20.17 0.61 0.73
N ASP A 395 -19.46 -0.53 0.73
CA ASP A 395 -20.00 -1.89 0.63
C ASP A 395 -20.71 -2.23 -0.71
N LEU A 396 -20.61 -1.35 -1.71
CA LEU A 396 -21.03 -1.68 -3.07
C LEU A 396 -20.02 -2.66 -3.70
N HIS A 397 -20.50 -3.75 -4.31
CA HIS A 397 -19.62 -4.61 -5.09
C HIS A 397 -19.35 -4.05 -6.49
N ALA A 398 -18.14 -4.30 -7.01
CA ALA A 398 -17.75 -3.86 -8.35
C ALA A 398 -18.65 -4.43 -9.46
N HIS A 399 -19.16 -5.66 -9.30
CA HIS A 399 -20.09 -6.27 -10.25
C HIS A 399 -21.44 -5.52 -10.28
N ASP A 400 -21.93 -5.07 -9.13
CA ASP A 400 -23.17 -4.29 -9.05
C ASP A 400 -22.99 -2.91 -9.68
N LEU A 401 -21.83 -2.27 -9.48
CA LEU A 401 -21.50 -1.02 -10.16
C LEU A 401 -21.48 -1.21 -11.68
N ALA A 402 -20.79 -2.26 -12.16
CA ALA A 402 -20.70 -2.56 -13.59
C ALA A 402 -22.08 -2.81 -14.21
N ALA A 403 -23.02 -3.44 -13.48
CA ALA A 403 -24.39 -3.64 -13.93
C ALA A 403 -25.24 -2.35 -13.97
N GLN A 404 -24.86 -1.32 -13.21
CA GLN A 404 -25.59 -0.05 -13.12
C GLN A 404 -25.19 0.97 -14.19
N VAL A 405 -24.05 0.78 -14.85
CA VAL A 405 -23.49 1.72 -15.82
C VAL A 405 -23.58 1.15 -17.25
N PRO A 406 -23.72 1.99 -18.29
CA PRO A 406 -24.05 1.52 -19.63
C PRO A 406 -22.86 1.03 -20.46
N MET A 407 -21.65 1.04 -19.90
CA MET A 407 -20.41 0.67 -20.58
C MET A 407 -19.61 -0.34 -19.73
N PRO A 408 -18.68 -1.08 -20.35
CA PRO A 408 -17.74 -1.91 -19.62
C PRO A 408 -16.90 -1.09 -18.62
N VAL A 409 -16.64 -1.72 -17.48
CA VAL A 409 -15.86 -1.18 -16.37
C VAL A 409 -14.62 -2.04 -16.18
N HIS A 410 -13.45 -1.42 -16.21
CA HIS A 410 -12.18 -2.09 -15.96
C HIS A 410 -11.47 -1.47 -14.75
N LEU A 411 -11.16 -2.30 -13.76
CA LEU A 411 -10.26 -1.95 -12.68
C LEU A 411 -8.82 -2.01 -13.22
N SER A 412 -8.04 -0.96 -12.98
CA SER A 412 -6.70 -0.80 -13.52
C SER A 412 -5.78 -0.19 -12.47
N TYR A 413 -4.58 -0.75 -12.34
CA TYR A 413 -3.50 -0.22 -11.49
C TYR A 413 -2.59 0.74 -12.26
N ASP A 414 -2.41 0.53 -13.58
CA ASP A 414 -1.41 1.28 -14.35
C ASP A 414 -1.80 1.65 -15.80
N PHE A 415 -3.08 1.50 -16.16
CA PHE A 415 -3.68 1.61 -17.49
C PHE A 415 -3.14 0.60 -18.51
N ALA A 416 -1.84 0.32 -18.51
CA ALA A 416 -1.22 -0.63 -19.40
C ALA A 416 -1.76 -2.06 -19.20
N ASP A 417 -1.99 -2.45 -17.94
CA ASP A 417 -2.62 -3.72 -17.56
C ASP A 417 -3.92 -4.01 -18.33
N VAL A 418 -4.82 -3.04 -18.41
CA VAL A 418 -6.09 -3.18 -19.12
C VAL A 418 -5.95 -2.90 -20.61
N LEU A 419 -5.24 -1.83 -20.99
CA LEU A 419 -5.21 -1.38 -22.38
C LEU A 419 -4.51 -2.41 -23.29
N THR A 420 -3.44 -3.05 -22.83
CA THR A 420 -2.76 -4.08 -23.62
C THR A 420 -3.65 -5.31 -23.88
N GLU A 421 -4.49 -5.69 -22.93
CA GLU A 421 -5.45 -6.78 -23.09
C GLU A 421 -6.59 -6.42 -24.05
N CYS A 422 -7.07 -5.17 -24.02
CA CYS A 422 -8.08 -4.66 -24.96
C CYS A 422 -7.63 -4.72 -26.44
N GLY A 423 -6.33 -4.78 -26.71
CA GLY A 423 -5.78 -4.98 -28.06
C GLY A 423 -5.75 -6.44 -28.52
N VAL A 424 -5.74 -7.40 -27.58
CA VAL A 424 -5.62 -8.84 -27.86
C VAL A 424 -6.98 -9.51 -27.98
N ARG A 425 -8.01 -9.02 -27.27
CA ARG A 425 -9.38 -9.58 -27.26
C ARG A 425 -10.36 -8.54 -27.81
N GLY A 426 -10.38 -8.38 -29.12
CA GLY A 426 -11.39 -7.60 -29.82
C GLY A 426 -12.76 -8.28 -29.65
N ALA A 427 -13.61 -7.69 -28.80
CA ALA A 427 -14.93 -8.14 -28.37
C ALA A 427 -14.91 -9.06 -27.13
N GLU A 428 -15.65 -8.65 -26.10
CA GLU A 428 -15.83 -9.31 -24.79
C GLU A 428 -14.73 -9.02 -23.77
N CYS A 429 -14.81 -7.84 -23.14
CA CYS A 429 -14.27 -7.62 -21.80
C CYS A 429 -15.36 -6.96 -20.94
N GLY A 430 -16.12 -7.78 -20.22
CA GLY A 430 -16.76 -7.41 -18.96
C GLY A 430 -16.00 -8.06 -17.81
N ILE A 431 -16.47 -7.90 -16.57
CA ILE A 431 -16.00 -8.71 -15.43
C ILE A 431 -16.50 -10.15 -15.64
N GLU A 432 -15.93 -10.87 -16.61
CA GLU A 432 -16.16 -12.30 -16.76
C GLU A 432 -15.15 -13.03 -15.89
N GLY A 433 -15.67 -13.80 -14.95
CA GLY A 433 -14.93 -14.45 -13.88
C GLY A 433 -13.59 -15.03 -14.33
N HIS A 434 -12.51 -14.32 -14.03
CA HIS A 434 -11.18 -14.88 -13.99
C HIS A 434 -10.93 -15.38 -12.57
N THR A 435 -10.70 -16.68 -12.47
CA THR A 435 -9.99 -17.33 -11.36
C THR A 435 -8.78 -16.47 -10.96
N PRO A 436 -8.52 -16.28 -9.66
CA PRO A 436 -7.46 -15.39 -9.19
C PRO A 436 -6.10 -15.96 -9.58
N HIS A 437 -5.50 -15.44 -10.64
CA HIS A 437 -4.06 -15.54 -10.81
C HIS A 437 -3.43 -14.54 -9.85
N SER A 438 -2.73 -15.06 -8.84
CA SER A 438 -1.97 -14.29 -7.86
C SER A 438 -1.17 -13.15 -8.52
N PRO A 439 -1.31 -11.90 -8.07
CA PRO A 439 -0.56 -10.76 -8.60
C PRO A 439 0.93 -10.76 -8.22
N PHE A 440 1.39 -11.78 -7.48
CA PHE A 440 2.81 -11.95 -7.14
C PHE A 440 3.46 -13.00 -8.05
N ARG A 441 4.11 -12.55 -9.13
CA ARG A 441 5.25 -13.29 -9.70
C ARG A 441 6.42 -13.12 -8.73
N THR A 442 6.73 -14.19 -7.99
CA THR A 442 8.00 -14.33 -7.28
C THR A 442 9.16 -14.09 -8.25
N PRO A 443 10.24 -13.38 -7.85
CA PRO A 443 11.41 -13.24 -8.68
C PRO A 443 12.09 -14.62 -8.80
N HIS A 444 11.95 -15.26 -9.95
CA HIS A 444 12.80 -16.41 -10.28
C HIS A 444 14.23 -15.92 -10.43
N HIS A 445 15.08 -16.28 -9.48
CA HIS A 445 16.53 -16.30 -9.69
C HIS A 445 16.85 -17.15 -10.92
N GLY A 446 17.69 -16.60 -11.79
CA GLY A 446 18.04 -17.19 -13.07
C GLY A 446 18.72 -18.55 -12.92
N VAL A 447 18.23 -19.53 -13.68
CA VAL A 447 19.00 -20.71 -14.05
C VAL A 447 19.36 -20.56 -15.52
N GLY A 448 20.65 -20.37 -15.76
CA GLY A 448 21.23 -20.29 -17.09
C GLY A 448 20.98 -21.58 -17.86
N LYS A 449 20.59 -21.44 -19.13
CA LYS A 449 20.72 -22.50 -20.13
C LYS A 449 22.21 -22.82 -20.29
N GLY A 450 22.60 -24.02 -19.88
CA GLY A 450 23.82 -24.67 -20.32
C GLY A 450 23.43 -25.89 -21.16
N GLU A 451 23.74 -25.84 -22.44
CA GLU A 451 23.65 -26.96 -23.38
C GLU A 451 24.59 -28.10 -22.93
N GLY A 452 24.10 -29.34 -23.02
CA GLY A 452 24.83 -30.57 -22.71
C GLY A 452 23.93 -31.78 -22.67
#